data_AF-A0A7V0IGP5-F1
#
_entry.id   AF-A0A7V0IGP5-F1
#
_cell.length_a   1.000
_cell.length_b   1.000
_cell.length_c   1.000
_cell.angle_alpha   90.00
_cell.angle_beta   90.00
_cell.angle_gamma   90.00
#
_symmetry.space_group_name_H-M   'P 1'
#
loop_
_entity.id
_entity.type
_entity.pdbx_description
1 polymer ?
#
loop_
_entity_poly.entity_id
_entity_poly.type
_entity_poly.pdbx_seq_one_letter_code
_entity_poly.pdbx_strand_id
1 'polypeptide(L)' 'MELWDYAELSPEELLARIKEAKERKGAVILSLNYQRPEIQQVADFLGDSLQLARKATEIDADIIVFCGVLF' A
#
# COMPACT_ATOMS: atom_id res chain seq x y z
N MET A 1 16.96 4.38 11.11
CA MET A 1 15.77 3.69 11.60
C MET A 1 15.76 2.37 10.88
N GLU A 2 15.97 1.30 11.63
CA GLU A 2 16.03 -0.05 11.13
C GLU A 2 14.61 -0.59 10.92
N LEU A 3 14.48 -1.69 10.17
CA LEU A 3 13.18 -2.33 9.97
C LEU A 3 12.54 -2.80 11.29
N TRP A 4 13.36 -3.16 12.27
CA TRP A 4 12.91 -3.63 13.58
C TRP A 4 12.23 -2.53 14.40
N ASP A 5 12.60 -1.27 14.20
CA ASP A 5 12.00 -0.14 14.90
C ASP A 5 10.49 -0.01 14.58
N TYR A 6 10.04 -0.49 13.42
CA TYR A 6 8.62 -0.47 13.03
C TYR A 6 7.78 -1.52 13.74
N ALA A 7 8.38 -2.60 14.24
CA ALA A 7 7.66 -3.67 14.94
C ALA A 7 7.19 -3.23 16.34
N GLU A 8 7.81 -2.20 16.90
CA GLU A 8 7.49 -1.65 18.22
C GLU A 8 6.42 -0.54 18.16
N LEU A 9 6.08 -0.06 16.96
CA LEU A 9 5.11 1.02 16.78
C LEU A 9 3.67 0.53 16.94
N SER A 10 2.81 1.42 17.44
CA SER A 10 1.37 1.16 17.47
C SER A 10 0.78 1.11 16.05
N PRO A 11 -0.37 0.45 15.85
CA PRO A 11 -1.08 0.48 14.58
C PRO A 11 -1.36 1.91 14.08
N GLU A 12 -1.73 2.83 14.98
CA GLU A 12 -2.00 4.22 14.66
C GLU A 12 -0.74 4.96 14.16
N GLU A 13 0.40 4.70 14.80
CA GLU A 13 1.69 5.26 14.37
C GLU A 13 2.13 4.72 13.00
N LEU A 14 1.92 3.42 12.75
CA LEU A 14 2.20 2.81 11.45
C LEU A 14 1.31 3.41 10.36
N LEU A 15 0.00 3.55 10.61
CA LEU A 15 -0.94 4.15 9.67
C LEU A 15 -0.56 5.60 9.34
N ALA A 16 -0.25 6.41 10.37
CA ALA A 16 0.17 7.80 10.20
C ALA A 16 1.43 7.91 9.33
N ARG A 17 2.43 7.07 9.60
CA ARG A 17 3.69 7.04 8.83
C ARG A 17 3.51 6.56 7.39
N ILE A 18 2.66 5.55 7.16
CA ILE A 18 2.35 5.08 5.80
C ILE A 18 1.68 6.20 5.01
N LYS A 19 0.72 6.90 5.61
CA LYS A 19 0.06 8.06 4.99
C LYS A 19 1.05 9.17 4.65
N GLU A 20 1.89 9.58 5.60
CA GLU A 20 2.90 10.61 5.39
C GLU A 20 3.89 10.20 4.28
N ALA A 21 4.37 8.96 4.30
CA ALA A 21 5.29 8.46 3.30
C ALA A 21 4.66 8.39 1.90
N LYS A 22 3.39 7.97 1.81
CA LYS A 22 2.62 7.91 0.58
C LYS A 22 2.46 9.30 -0.04
N GLU A 23 2.03 10.28 0.76
CA GLU A 23 1.86 11.68 0.33
C GLU A 23 3.18 12.30 -0.11
N ARG A 24 4.23 12.18 0.71
CA ARG A 24 5.55 12.75 0.41
C ARG A 24 6.16 12.18 -0.87
N LYS A 25 5.89 10.92 -1.19
CA LYS A 25 6.44 10.23 -2.37
C LYS A 25 5.51 10.29 -3.58
N GLY A 26 4.30 10.83 -3.45
CA GLY A 26 3.28 10.75 -4.50
C GLY A 26 2.98 9.31 -4.91
N ALA A 27 3.00 8.37 -3.96
CA ALA A 27 2.84 6.95 -4.24
C ALA A 27 1.36 6.53 -4.21
N VAL A 28 1.03 5.47 -4.96
CA VAL A 28 -0.27 4.80 -4.90
C VAL A 28 -0.09 3.36 -4.41
N ILE A 29 -0.96 2.92 -3.50
CA ILE A 29 -0.95 1.58 -2.93
C ILE A 29 -2.07 0.75 -3.55
N LEU A 30 -1.70 -0.34 -4.23
CA LEU A 30 -2.64 -1.32 -4.78
C LEU A 30 -2.59 -2.60 -3.93
N SER A 31 -3.74 -3.15 -3.55
CA SER A 31 -3.80 -4.37 -2.72
C SER A 31 -4.68 -5.45 -3.33
N LEU A 32 -4.22 -6.69 -3.28
CA LEU A 32 -5.06 -7.86 -3.55
C LEU A 32 -6.05 -8.10 -2.41
N ASN A 33 -7.23 -8.64 -2.75
CA ASN A 33 -8.31 -8.99 -1.81
C ASN A 33 -7.89 -9.92 -0.65
N TYR A 34 -6.82 -10.69 -0.82
CA TYR A 34 -6.37 -11.69 0.17
C TYR A 34 -5.31 -11.16 1.13
N GLN A 35 -4.96 -9.87 1.06
CA GLN A 35 -4.06 -9.25 2.02
C GLN A 35 -4.70 -9.12 3.40
N ARG A 36 -3.85 -9.00 4.44
CA ARG A 36 -4.30 -8.78 5.82
C ARG A 36 -5.14 -7.47 5.91
N PRO A 37 -6.16 -7.40 6.78
CA PRO A 37 -7.05 -6.23 6.88
C PRO A 37 -6.33 -4.88 7.04
N GLU A 38 -5.27 -4.83 7.81
CA GLU A 38 -4.44 -3.64 8.03
C GLU A 38 -3.71 -3.16 6.76
N ILE A 39 -3.41 -4.06 5.82
CA ILE A 39 -2.86 -3.70 4.50
C ILE A 39 -3.96 -3.17 3.60
N GLN A 40 -5.15 -3.77 3.65
CA GLN A 40 -6.31 -3.28 2.90
C GLN A 40 -6.71 -1.87 3.36
N GLN A 41 -6.57 -1.57 4.66
CA GLN A 41 -6.89 -0.26 5.25
C GLN A 41 -6.03 0.89 4.69
N VAL A 42 -4.80 0.62 4.25
CA VAL A 42 -3.91 1.65 3.69
C VAL A 42 -3.93 1.72 2.16
N ALA A 43 -4.59 0.77 1.50
CA ALA A 43 -4.66 0.69 0.05
C ALA A 43 -5.52 1.83 -0.52
N ASP A 44 -5.07 2.41 -1.64
CA ASP A 44 -5.87 3.35 -2.42
C ASP A 44 -6.89 2.62 -3.30
N PHE A 45 -6.56 1.37 -3.67
CA PHE A 45 -7.47 0.51 -4.41
C PHE A 45 -7.26 -0.96 -4.01
N LEU A 46 -8.37 -1.62 -3.70
CA LEU A 46 -8.47 -3.03 -3.34
C LEU A 46 -9.20 -3.77 -4.46
N GLY A 47 -8.63 -4.89 -4.95
CA GLY A 47 -9.27 -5.67 -5.99
C GLY A 47 -8.63 -7.02 -6.30
N ASP A 48 -9.22 -7.73 -7.26
CA ASP A 48 -8.64 -8.92 -7.87
C ASP A 48 -7.59 -8.58 -8.95
N SER A 49 -6.95 -9.59 -9.52
CA SER A 49 -5.90 -9.41 -10.52
C SER A 49 -6.32 -8.59 -11.75
N LEU A 50 -7.55 -8.78 -12.25
CA LEU A 50 -8.02 -8.06 -13.44
C LEU A 50 -8.35 -6.60 -13.11
N GLN A 51 -8.96 -6.36 -11.94
CA GLN A 51 -9.24 -5.02 -11.44
C GLN A 51 -7.94 -4.25 -11.23
N LEU A 52 -6.94 -4.84 -10.57
CA LEU A 52 -5.64 -4.21 -10.33
C LEU A 52 -4.89 -3.93 -11.64
N ALA A 53 -4.89 -4.87 -12.60
CA ALA A 53 -4.24 -4.67 -13.90
C ALA A 53 -4.86 -3.49 -14.68
N ARG A 54 -6.19 -3.38 -14.68
CA ARG A 54 -6.87 -2.22 -15.29
C ARG A 54 -6.55 -0.93 -14.56
N LYS A 55 -6.65 -0.92 -13.22
CA LYS A 55 -6.38 0.28 -12.41
C LYS A 55 -4.96 0.80 -12.60
N ALA A 56 -3.98 -0.09 -12.71
CA ALA A 56 -2.58 0.27 -12.96
C ALA A 56 -2.40 1.08 -14.27
N THR A 57 -3.27 0.90 -15.27
CA THR A 57 -3.21 1.69 -16.52
C THR A 57 -3.77 3.11 -16.40
N GLU A 58 -4.51 3.39 -15.32
CA GLU A 58 -5.15 4.70 -15.05
C GLU A 58 -4.36 5.54 -14.04
N ILE A 59 -3.32 4.97 -13.40
CA ILE A 59 -2.57 5.63 -12.33
C ILE A 59 -1.50 6.53 -12.92
N ASP A 60 -1.60 7.82 -12.58
CA ASP A 60 -0.59 8.83 -12.85
C ASP A 60 0.24 9.09 -11.58
N ALA A 61 1.06 8.11 -11.21
CA ALA A 61 1.94 8.17 -10.06
C ALA A 61 3.29 7.52 -10.38
N ASP A 62 4.38 8.15 -9.96
CA ASP A 62 5.74 7.65 -10.21
C ASP A 62 6.03 6.34 -9.47
N ILE A 63 5.30 6.08 -8.37
CA ILE A 63 5.52 4.94 -7.48
C ILE A 63 4.21 4.19 -7.24
N ILE A 64 4.19 2.91 -7.61
CA ILE A 64 3.15 1.97 -7.22
C ILE A 64 3.73 1.00 -6.18
N VAL A 65 3.17 1.02 -4.97
CA VAL A 65 3.42 0.00 -3.95
C VAL A 65 2.37 -1.10 -4.12
N PHE A 66 2.80 -2.23 -4.68
CA PHE A 66 1.90 -3.35 -4.97
C PHE A 66 1.91 -4.37 -3.83
N CYS A 67 0.84 -4.41 -3.04
CA CYS A 67 0.62 -5.35 -1.95
C CYS A 67 0.01 -6.66 -2.49
N GLY A 68 0.86 -7.48 -3.08
CA GLY A 68 0.49 -8.78 -3.63
C GLY A 68 1.67 -9.75 -3.66
N VAL A 69 1.66 -10.64 -4.64
CA VAL A 69 2.77 -11.57 -4.91
C VAL A 69 3.44 -11.19 -6.22
N LEU A 70 4.72 -11.55 -6.35
CA LEU A 70 5.37 -11.58 -7.64
C LEU A 70 4.86 -12.81 -8.41
N PHE A 71 4.44 -12.61 -9.66
CA PHE A 71 4.01 -13.68 -10.56
C PHE A 71 5.19 -14.24 -11.37
#